data_AF-W9T2J3-F1
#
_entry.id   AF-W9T2J3-F1
#
_cell.length_a   1.000
_cell.length_b   1.000
_cell.length_c   1.000
_cell.angle_alpha   90.00
_cell.angle_beta   90.00
_cell.angle_gamma   90.00
#
_symmetry.space_group_name_H-M   'P 1'
#
loop_
_entity.id
_entity.type
_entity.pdbx_description
1 polymer ?
#
loop_
_entity_poly.entity_id
_entity_poly.type
_entity_poly.pdbx_seq_one_letter_code
_entity_poly.pdbx_strand_id
1 'polypeptide(L)'
;MSDNPVSLVPAPEGYANWLGELKKRIHSAQQRAALAVNRELVLLYWQIGRDILQRQAEQGWGAKVIERLAHDLRTAFPEMKAFLAPT
;
A
#
# COMPACT_ATOMS: atom_id res chain seq x y z
N MET A 1 3.36 -0.30 -36.13
CA MET A 1 4.56 0.52 -36.41
C MET A 1 5.60 0.16 -35.38
N SER A 2 6.78 -0.20 -35.88
CA SER A 2 7.80 -0.95 -35.17
C SER A 2 8.75 -0.02 -34.44
N ASP A 3 8.66 0.04 -33.11
CA ASP A 3 9.73 0.61 -32.28
C ASP A 3 10.43 -0.53 -31.54
N ASN A 4 11.43 -1.12 -32.19
CA ASN A 4 12.47 -1.81 -31.45
C ASN A 4 13.83 -1.77 -32.19
N PRO A 5 14.66 -0.74 -31.94
CA PRO A 5 16.04 -0.72 -32.43
C PRO A 5 17.09 -0.96 -31.32
N VAL A 6 16.70 -1.28 -30.07
CA VAL A 6 17.67 -1.41 -28.97
C VAL A 6 18.28 -2.83 -28.88
N SER A 7 17.65 -3.85 -29.48
CA SER A 7 18.10 -5.25 -29.41
C SER A 7 19.39 -5.58 -30.19
N LEU A 8 19.98 -4.65 -30.94
CA LEU A 8 21.09 -4.94 -31.85
C LEU A 8 22.48 -4.53 -31.33
N VAL A 9 22.56 -3.86 -30.18
CA VAL A 9 23.85 -3.48 -29.59
C VAL A 9 24.23 -4.51 -28.52
N PRO A 10 25.40 -5.19 -28.63
CA PRO A 10 25.88 -6.04 -27.54
C PRO A 10 26.05 -5.17 -26.29
N ALA A 11 25.50 -5.63 -25.18
CA ALA A 11 25.58 -4.91 -23.92
C ALA A 11 27.06 -4.64 -23.58
N PRO A 12 27.43 -3.40 -23.18
CA PRO A 12 28.79 -3.09 -22.76
C PRO A 12 29.26 -4.04 -21.66
N GLU A 13 30.57 -4.25 -21.59
CA GLU A 13 31.17 -5.03 -20.50
C GLU A 13 30.72 -4.48 -19.14
N GLY A 14 30.28 -5.37 -18.24
CA GLY A 14 29.78 -5.00 -16.92
C GLY A 14 28.34 -4.48 -16.85
N TYR A 15 27.67 -4.20 -17.98
CA TYR A 15 26.29 -3.71 -17.98
C TYR A 15 25.31 -4.67 -17.31
N ALA A 16 25.41 -5.97 -17.60
CA ALA A 16 24.51 -6.97 -17.00
C ALA A 16 24.66 -7.04 -15.46
N ASN A 17 25.88 -6.92 -14.96
CA ASN A 17 26.16 -6.90 -13.52
C ASN A 17 25.59 -5.63 -12.88
N TRP A 18 25.84 -4.46 -13.48
CA TRP A 18 25.30 -3.19 -13.02
C TRP A 18 23.76 -3.18 -13.02
N LEU A 19 23.13 -3.69 -14.08
CA LEU A 19 21.68 -3.82 -14.17
C LEU A 19 21.12 -4.77 -13.10
N GLY A 20 21.82 -5.87 -12.82
CA GLY A 20 21.48 -6.79 -11.74
C GLY A 20 21.46 -6.10 -10.38
N GLU A 21 22.51 -5.32 -10.08
CA GLU A 21 22.60 -4.54 -8.84
C GLU A 21 21.52 -3.44 -8.77
N LEU A 22 21.23 -2.77 -9.88
CA LEU A 22 20.17 -1.78 -9.93
C LEU A 22 18.80 -2.42 -9.65
N LYS A 23 18.49 -3.56 -10.27
CA LYS A 23 17.26 -4.31 -10.00
C LYS A 23 17.14 -4.69 -8.53
N LYS A 24 18.22 -5.20 -7.91
CA LYS A 24 18.22 -5.52 -6.47
C LYS A 24 17.90 -4.30 -5.61
N ARG A 25 18.53 -3.16 -5.90
CA ARG A 25 18.28 -1.89 -5.18
C ARG A 25 16.82 -1.44 -5.30
N ILE A 26 16.23 -1.54 -6.49
CA ILE A 26 14.82 -1.21 -6.74
C ILE A 26 13.90 -2.12 -5.92
N HIS A 27 14.09 -3.45 -6.00
CA HIS A 27 13.27 -4.39 -5.24
C HIS A 27 13.36 -4.15 -3.73
N SER A 28 14.57 -3.90 -3.23
CA SER A 28 14.78 -3.59 -1.81
C SER A 28 14.08 -2.30 -1.39
N ALA A 29 14.07 -1.26 -2.25
CA ALA A 29 13.34 -0.03 -1.98
C ALA A 29 11.81 -0.25 -1.98
N GLN A 30 11.28 -1.02 -2.93
CA GLN A 30 9.87 -1.38 -3.00
C GLN A 30 9.42 -2.17 -1.76
N GLN A 31 10.21 -3.13 -1.30
CA GLN A 31 9.94 -3.90 -0.09
C GLN A 31 9.88 -3.01 1.15
N ARG A 32 10.83 -2.08 1.31
CA ARG A 32 10.81 -1.11 2.41
C ARG A 32 9.59 -0.21 2.37
N ALA A 33 9.22 0.27 1.18
CA ALA A 33 8.03 1.11 1.01
C ALA A 33 6.75 0.33 1.37
N ALA A 34 6.60 -0.90 0.87
CA ALA A 34 5.46 -1.75 1.21
C ALA A 34 5.37 -2.02 2.72
N LEU A 35 6.50 -2.31 3.39
CA LEU A 35 6.53 -2.53 4.83
C LEU A 35 6.12 -1.27 5.61
N ALA A 36 6.61 -0.09 5.20
CA ALA A 36 6.25 1.18 5.83
C ALA A 36 4.76 1.48 5.67
N VAL A 37 4.21 1.33 4.46
CA VAL A 37 2.78 1.51 4.19
C VAL A 37 1.94 0.54 5.03
N ASN A 38 2.30 -0.74 5.06
CA ASN A 38 1.58 -1.73 5.84
C ASN A 38 1.58 -1.42 7.34
N ARG A 39 2.72 -0.95 7.88
CA ARG A 39 2.82 -0.53 9.27
C ARG A 39 1.87 0.63 9.57
N GLU A 40 1.87 1.66 8.74
CA GLU A 40 0.99 2.82 8.91
C GLU A 40 -0.49 2.44 8.80
N LEU A 41 -0.84 1.55 7.87
CA LEU A 41 -2.22 1.05 7.74
C LEU A 41 -2.68 0.31 8.99
N VAL A 42 -1.85 -0.58 9.55
CA VAL A 42 -2.19 -1.31 10.79
C VAL A 42 -2.37 -0.34 11.95
N LEU A 43 -1.48 0.65 12.10
CA LEU A 43 -1.58 1.67 13.14
C LEU A 43 -2.86 2.51 12.99
N LEU A 44 -3.19 2.93 11.77
CA LEU A 44 -4.40 3.68 11.46
C LEU A 44 -5.67 2.89 11.84
N TYR A 45 -5.75 1.60 11.47
CA TYR A 45 -6.90 0.77 11.83
C TYR A 45 -7.05 0.62 13.35
N TRP A 46 -5.94 0.46 14.06
CA TRP A 46 -5.95 0.38 15.51
C TRP A 46 -6.43 1.70 16.14
N GLN A 47 -5.95 2.84 15.66
CA GLN A 47 -6.38 4.16 16.13
C GLN A 47 -7.88 4.40 15.88
N ILE A 48 -8.39 4.08 14.69
CA ILE A 48 -9.82 4.19 14.38
C ILE A 48 -10.65 3.32 15.34
N GLY A 49 -10.22 2.08 15.59
CA GLY A 49 -10.90 1.19 16.53
C GLY A 49 -10.92 1.75 17.95
N ARG A 50 -9.80 2.32 18.41
CA ARG A 50 -9.72 2.97 19.73
C ARG A 50 -10.65 4.18 19.83
N ASP A 51 -10.68 5.04 18.81
CA ASP A 51 -11.55 6.21 18.77
C ASP A 51 -13.03 5.83 18.79
N ILE A 52 -13.39 4.75 18.09
CA ILE A 52 -14.74 4.18 18.14
C ILE A 52 -15.09 3.76 19.56
N LEU A 53 -14.25 2.95 20.21
CA LEU A 53 -14.49 2.47 21.58
C LEU A 53 -14.63 3.62 22.58
N GLN A 54 -13.79 4.65 22.45
CA GLN A 54 -13.88 5.85 23.28
C GLN A 54 -15.23 6.54 23.11
N ARG A 55 -15.68 6.76 21.87
CA ARG A 55 -16.97 7.40 21.60
C ARG A 55 -18.16 6.53 22.03
N GLN A 56 -18.04 5.21 21.95
CA GLN A 56 -19.04 4.30 22.52
C GLN A 56 -19.16 4.48 24.04
N ALA A 57 -18.03 4.60 24.74
CA ALA A 57 -18.01 4.80 26.19
C ALA A 57 -18.53 6.19 26.61
N GLU A 58 -18.14 7.25 25.90
CA GLU A 58 -18.50 8.64 26.25
C GLU A 58 -19.91 9.03 25.81
N GLN A 59 -20.37 8.55 24.66
CA GLN A 59 -21.61 9.01 24.00
C GLN A 59 -22.67 7.91 23.89
N GLY A 60 -22.39 6.70 24.37
CA GLY A 60 -23.33 5.58 24.33
C GLY A 60 -23.65 5.10 22.90
N TRP A 61 -22.72 5.26 21.96
CA TRP A 61 -22.94 4.86 20.57
C TRP A 61 -23.22 3.35 20.46
N GLY A 62 -24.44 3.02 20.05
CA GLY A 62 -24.86 1.65 19.76
C GLY A 62 -24.46 1.17 18.36
N ALA A 63 -24.73 -0.11 18.07
CA ALA A 63 -24.35 -0.78 16.82
C ALA A 63 -24.73 -0.02 15.54
N LYS A 64 -25.89 0.65 15.51
CA LYS A 64 -26.36 1.42 14.34
C LYS A 64 -25.44 2.58 13.94
N VAL A 65 -24.81 3.25 14.91
CA VAL A 65 -23.88 4.36 14.63
C VAL A 65 -22.57 3.81 14.04
N ILE A 66 -22.14 2.64 14.51
CA ILE A 66 -20.95 1.96 14.01
C ILE A 66 -21.16 1.45 12.58
N GLU A 67 -22.35 0.90 12.28
CA GLU A 67 -22.73 0.48 10.93
C GLU A 67 -22.72 1.65 9.94
N ARG A 68 -23.28 2.81 10.36
CA ARG A 68 -23.25 4.03 9.54
C ARG A 68 -21.82 4.51 9.31
N LEU A 69 -20.98 4.54 10.34
CA LEU A 69 -19.57 4.92 10.21
C LEU A 69 -18.83 3.99 9.25
N ALA A 70 -19.06 2.67 9.35
CA ALA A 70 -18.45 1.70 8.44
C ALA A 70 -18.91 1.91 6.99
N HIS A 71 -20.17 2.27 6.77
CA HIS A 71 -20.68 2.62 5.45
C HIS A 71 -20.02 3.90 4.92
N ASP A 72 -20.01 4.97 5.71
CA ASP A 72 -19.43 6.27 5.33
C ASP A 72 -17.95 6.14 4.96
N LEU A 73 -17.17 5.38 5.74
CA LEU A 73 -15.75 5.14 5.46
C LEU A 73 -15.51 4.33 4.19
N ARG A 74 -16.31 3.30 3.91
CA ARG A 74 -16.19 2.51 2.67
C ARG A 74 -16.51 3.34 1.43
N THR A 75 -17.48 4.25 1.54
CA THR A 75 -17.87 5.14 0.45
C THR A 75 -16.81 6.21 0.20
N ALA A 76 -16.23 6.78 1.26
CA ALA A 76 -15.19 7.80 1.15
C ALA A 76 -13.85 7.24 0.64
N PHE A 77 -13.53 5.97 0.94
CA PHE A 77 -12.24 5.35 0.64
C PHE A 77 -12.39 3.98 -0.03
N PRO A 78 -12.88 3.91 -1.30
CA PRO A 78 -13.09 2.65 -2.00
C PRO A 78 -11.79 1.84 -2.22
N GLU A 79 -10.67 2.55 -2.42
CA GLU A 79 -9.34 1.97 -2.67
C GLU A 79 -8.68 1.35 -1.43
N MET A 80 -9.19 1.59 -0.21
CA MET A 80 -8.61 1.01 1.01
C MET A 80 -8.61 -0.53 1.02
N LYS A 81 -9.44 -1.17 0.19
CA LYS A 81 -9.41 -2.63 -0.02
C LYS A 81 -8.27 -3.11 -0.93
N ALA A 82 -7.77 -2.26 -1.83
CA ALA A 82 -6.81 -2.64 -2.86
C ALA A 82 -5.37 -2.74 -2.33
N PHE A 83 -5.03 -2.02 -1.25
CA PHE A 83 -3.67 -1.99 -0.69
C PHE A 83 -3.20 -3.31 -0.05
N LEU A 84 -4.05 -4.33 0.05
CA LEU A 84 -3.73 -5.66 0.60
C LEU A 84 -3.49 -6.73 -0.47
N ALA A 85 -3.71 -6.42 -1.76
CA ALA A 85 -3.48 -7.36 -2.84
C ALA A 85 -2.12 -7.07 -3.51
N PRO A 86 -1.12 -7.98 -3.42
CA PRO A 86 0.01 -7.92 -4.33
C PRO A 86 -0.51 -8.33 -5.72
N THR A 87 -0.70 -7.37 -6.62
CA THR A 87 -0.71 -7.62 -8.07
C THR A 87 0.70 -7.59 -8.62
#